data_AF-A0A355H7M6-F1
#
_entry.id   AF-A0A355H7M6-F1
#
_cell.length_a   1.000
_cell.length_b   1.000
_cell.length_c   1.000
_cell.angle_alpha   90.00
_cell.angle_beta   90.00
_cell.angle_gamma   90.00
#
_symmetry.space_group_name_H-M   'P 1'
#
loop_
_entity.id
_entity.type
_entity.pdbx_description
1 polymer ?
#
loop_
_entity_poly.entity_id
_entity_poly.type
_entity_poly.pdbx_seq_one_letter_code
_entity_poly.pdbx_strand_id
1 'polypeptide(L)' 'KKELNQWKLRITKYADELLDFDGLDWPERVRSMQQNWIGRSEGVEFSLKIAVSETTRPDYIPEN' A
#
# COMPACT_ATOMS: atom_id res chain seq x y z
N LYS A 1 13.34 -7.48 13.18
CA LYS A 1 13.33 -6.83 11.84
C LYS A 1 14.38 -5.73 11.90
N LYS A 2 15.40 -5.75 11.03
CA LYS A 2 16.43 -4.70 10.97
C LYS A 2 16.11 -3.79 9.78
N GLU A 3 16.09 -2.49 10.00
CA GLU A 3 15.99 -1.50 8.93
C GLU A 3 17.35 -1.42 8.22
N LEU A 4 17.41 -1.94 7.00
CA LEU A 4 18.61 -1.98 6.17
C LEU A 4 18.27 -1.36 4.81
N ASN A 5 19.18 -0.54 4.29
CA ASN A 5 19.07 -0.03 2.94
C ASN A 5 19.44 -1.14 1.96
N GLN A 6 18.42 -1.81 1.41
CA GLN A 6 18.57 -2.84 0.41
C GLN A 6 18.09 -2.35 -0.96
N TRP A 7 18.71 -2.91 -1.99
CA TRP A 7 18.25 -2.74 -3.35
C TRP A 7 16.88 -3.41 -3.51
N LYS A 8 15.93 -2.69 -4.09
CA LYS A 8 14.58 -3.18 -4.39
C LYS A 8 14.29 -2.98 -5.86
N LEU A 9 13.76 -4.01 -6.51
CA LEU A 9 13.26 -3.91 -7.87
C LEU A 9 11.84 -3.32 -7.82
N ARG A 10 11.51 -2.46 -8.80
CA ARG A 10 10.17 -1.87 -8.95
C ARG A 10 9.20 -2.83 -9.65
N ILE A 11 9.13 -4.08 -9.18
CA ILE A 11 8.30 -5.12 -9.81
C ILE A 11 6.81 -4.79 -9.77
N THR A 12 6.34 -4.05 -8.76
CA THR A 12 4.94 -3.60 -8.64
C THR A 12 4.47 -2.71 -9.78
N LYS A 13 5.39 -2.04 -10.50
CA LYS A 13 5.05 -1.27 -11.69
C LYS A 13 4.50 -2.16 -12.81
N TYR A 14 4.94 -3.42 -12.85
CA TYR A 14 4.58 -4.37 -13.89
C TYR A 14 3.46 -5.33 -13.48
N ALA A 15 2.70 -5.01 -12.43
CA ALA A 15 1.69 -5.90 -11.88
C ALA A 15 0.60 -6.25 -12.90
N ASP A 16 0.18 -5.29 -13.73
CA ASP A 16 -0.85 -5.52 -14.75
C ASP A 16 -0.33 -6.39 -15.90
N GLU A 17 0.90 -6.16 -16.40
CA GLU A 17 1.46 -7.01 -17.45
C GLU A 17 1.80 -8.42 -16.94
N LEU A 18 2.13 -8.58 -15.65
CA LEU A 18 2.35 -9.89 -15.03
C LEU A 18 1.06 -10.69 -14.81
N LEU A 19 -0.10 -10.05 -14.90
CA LEU A 19 -1.42 -10.70 -14.87
C LEU A 19 -1.94 -11.03 -16.27
N ASP A 20 -1.27 -10.53 -17.31
CA ASP A 20 -1.56 -10.88 -18.68
C ASP A 20 -0.92 -12.23 -19.01
N PHE A 21 -1.75 -13.23 -19.26
CA PHE A 21 -1.32 -14.59 -19.63
C PHE A 21 -1.60 -14.91 -21.10
N ASP A 22 -1.94 -13.92 -21.92
CA ASP A 22 -2.30 -14.15 -23.31
C ASP A 22 -1.15 -14.83 -24.08
N GLY A 23 -1.47 -15.95 -24.74
CA GLY A 23 -0.51 -16.75 -25.50
C GLY A 23 0.36 -17.71 -24.67
N LEU A 24 0.15 -17.81 -23.34
CA LEU A 24 0.85 -18.76 -22.47
C LEU A 24 -0.02 -19.97 -22.12
N ASP A 25 0.42 -21.17 -22.49
CA ASP A 25 -0.25 -22.43 -22.13
C ASP A 25 0.20 -22.93 -20.75
N TRP A 26 -0.11 -22.14 -19.71
CA TRP A 26 0.25 -22.46 -18.33
C TRP A 26 -0.82 -23.28 -17.62
N PRO A 27 -0.42 -24.24 -16.75
CA PRO A 27 -1.36 -24.95 -15.91
C PRO A 27 -2.20 -23.96 -15.08
N GLU A 28 -3.50 -24.22 -14.95
CA GLU A 28 -4.45 -23.35 -14.21
C GLU A 28 -3.93 -23.00 -12.82
N ARG A 29 -3.36 -24.00 -12.12
CA ARG A 29 -2.78 -23.83 -10.79
C ARG A 29 -1.72 -22.73 -10.73
N VAL A 30 -0.86 -22.63 -11.75
CA VAL A 30 0.22 -21.63 -11.80
C VAL A 30 -0.37 -20.24 -12.00
N ARG A 31 -1.35 -20.11 -12.90
CA ARG A 31 -2.07 -18.85 -13.14
C ARG A 31 -2.79 -18.36 -11.89
N SER A 32 -3.52 -19.25 -11.19
CA SER A 32 -4.19 -18.90 -9.94
C SER A 32 -3.20 -18.49 -8.83
N MET A 33 -2.05 -19.18 -8.72
CA MET A 33 -1.02 -18.81 -7.75
C MET A 33 -0.46 -17.40 -8.01
N GLN A 34 -0.20 -17.07 -9.28
CA GLN A 34 0.31 -15.76 -9.67
C GLN A 34 -0.70 -14.65 -9.38
N GLN A 35 -1.97 -14.86 -9.74
CA GLN A 35 -3.05 -13.92 -9.44
C GLN A 35 -3.17 -13.65 -7.93
N ASN A 36 -3.13 -14.71 -7.11
CA ASN A 36 -3.19 -14.60 -5.66
C ASN A 36 -1.95 -13.92 -5.06
N TRP A 37 -0.77 -14.17 -5.62
CA TRP A 37 0.47 -13.55 -5.16
C TRP A 37 0.52 -12.04 -5.47
N ILE A 38 0.05 -11.63 -6.66
CA ILE A 38 -0.04 -10.22 -7.03
C ILE A 38 -1.12 -9.52 -6.19
N GLY A 39 -2.25 -10.18 -5.95
CA GLY A 39 -3.26 -9.71 -4.99
C GLY A 39 -3.84 -8.34 -5.34
N ARG A 40 -4.11 -8.09 -6.63
CA ARG A 40 -4.68 -6.83 -7.13
C ARG A 40 -6.01 -6.55 -6.43
N SER A 41 -6.10 -5.40 -5.77
CA SER A 41 -7.33 -4.91 -5.15
C SER A 41 -7.69 -3.54 -5.71
N GLU A 42 -8.97 -3.31 -5.91
CA GLU A 42 -9.50 -2.01 -6.30
C GLU A 42 -9.88 -1.24 -5.04
N GLY A 43 -9.43 0.01 -4.93
CA GLY A 43 -9.65 0.85 -3.76
C GLY A 43 -9.80 2.32 -4.14
N VAL A 44 -10.05 3.16 -3.13
CA VAL A 44 -10.17 4.61 -3.29
C VAL A 44 -9.18 5.31 -2.36
N GLU A 45 -8.50 6.33 -2.88
CA GLU A 45 -7.67 7.22 -2.08
C GLU A 45 -8.50 8.45 -1.69
N PHE A 46 -8.54 8.76 -0.40
CA PHE A 46 -9.17 9.97 0.12
C PHE A 46 -8.32 10.55 1.24
N SER A 47 -8.34 11.87 1.37
CA SER A 47 -7.55 12.59 2.38
C SER A 47 -8.46 13.06 3.52
N LEU A 48 -8.13 12.71 4.76
CA LEU A 48 -8.72 13.33 5.93
C LEU A 48 -7.92 14.59 6.29
N LYS A 49 -8.62 15.71 6.48
CA LYS A 49 -8.04 16.89 7.12
C LYS A 49 -7.93 16.62 8.62
N ILE A 50 -6.73 16.72 9.17
CA ILE A 50 -6.52 16.66 10.61
C ILE A 50 -7.01 18.01 11.18
N ALA A 51 -8.04 17.97 12.02
CA ALA A 51 -8.39 19.13 12.83
C ALA A 51 -7.35 19.26 13.95
N VAL A 52 -6.73 20.43 14.07
CA VAL A 52 -5.97 20.75 15.28
C VAL A 52 -6.99 20.86 16.40
N SER A 53 -7.02 19.88 17.30
CA SER A 53 -7.75 20.02 18.55
C SER A 53 -6.99 21.05 19.37
N GLU A 54 -7.45 22.30 19.37
CA GLU A 54 -7.16 23.19 20.49
C GLU A 54 -7.78 22.53 21.72
N THR A 55 -6.96 21.79 22.47
CA THR A 55 -7.26 21.53 23.86
C THR A 55 -7.12 22.88 24.55
N THR A 56 -8.15 23.72 24.43
CA THR A 56 -8.35 24.88 25.28
C THR A 56 -8.62 24.32 26.66
N ARG A 57 -7.55 23.98 27.40
CA ARG A 57 -7.60 23.83 28.84
C ARG A 57 -7.98 25.20 29.38
N PRO A 58 -9.21 25.41 29.87
CA PRO A 58 -9.69 26.73 30.28
C PRO A 58 -8.96 27.27 31.52
N ASP A 59 -8.06 26.47 32.11
CA ASP A 59 -7.41 26.66 33.40
C ASP A 59 -5.89 26.94 33.31
N TYR A 60 -5.33 27.17 32.11
CA TYR A 60 -3.90 27.52 31.99
C TYR A 60 -3.64 29.00 32.33
N ILE A 61 -3.14 29.25 33.54
CA ILE A 61 -2.53 30.53 33.94
C ILE A 61 -1.01 30.39 33.72
N PRO A 62 -0.39 31.08 32.74
CA PRO A 62 1.06 31.12 32.64
C PRO A 62 1.62 31.94 33.82
N GLU A 63 2.43 31.30 34.64
CA GLU A 63 3.17 31.92 35.74
C GLU A 63 4.42 32.66 35.20
N ASN A 64 4.61 33.90 35.65
CA ASN A 64 5.67 34.84 35.25
C ASN A 64 7.09 34.27 35.35
#